data_AF-A0A6L5BRI1-F1
#
_entry.id   AF-A0A6L5BRI1-F1
#
_cell.length_a   1.000
_cell.length_b   1.000
_cell.length_c   1.000
_cell.angle_alpha   90.00
_cell.angle_beta   90.00
_cell.angle_gamma   90.00
#
_symmetry.space_group_name_H-M   'P 1'
#
loop_
_entity.id
_entity.type
_entity.pdbx_description
1 polymer ?
#
loop_
_entity_poly.entity_id
_entity_poly.type
_entity_poly.pdbx_seq_one_letter_code
_entity_poly.pdbx_strand_id
1 'polypeptide(L)'
;MNYQTPTLRRALAADYAIGLMPASARRRFDQLLLEDAALRAELAHWQDSLVSLTEALPEQPVPERVWEAITARIEPQHLHVPEKRSFWNWKRVTAAVCSLVVVVFLSMLYNRDDARYSATLLSADAQPALKVEAHENYLNVEPLTLAAVTPEQSLELWAIPADGKPISLGVIPRGGKGKVELSEAQQALIGKPIALAVSLEPKGGSPTGQPTGPVLYQGALVAL
;
A
#
# COMPACT_ATOMS: atom_id res chain seq x y z
N MET A 1 10.10 -23.05 71.13
CA MET A 1 11.57 -23.16 71.28
C MET A 1 12.11 -21.74 71.17
N ASN A 2 12.87 -21.26 72.16
CA ASN A 2 13.33 -19.87 72.18
C ASN A 2 14.66 -19.76 71.41
N TYR A 3 14.61 -19.28 70.17
CA TYR A 3 15.79 -19.12 69.30
C TYR A 3 16.65 -17.89 69.63
N GLN A 4 16.24 -17.11 70.63
CA GLN A 4 16.93 -15.89 71.05
C GLN A 4 18.05 -16.17 72.05
N THR A 5 18.15 -17.38 72.59
CA THR A 5 19.23 -17.77 73.50
C THR A 5 20.55 -17.90 72.71
N PRO A 6 21.61 -17.12 73.04
CA PRO A 6 22.84 -17.08 72.23
C PRO A 6 23.52 -18.45 72.06
N THR A 7 23.54 -19.27 73.11
CA THR A 7 24.17 -20.60 73.07
C THR A 7 23.43 -21.57 72.16
N LEU A 8 22.10 -21.58 72.22
CA LEU A 8 21.26 -22.41 71.36
C LEU A 8 21.35 -21.96 69.90
N ARG A 9 21.35 -20.64 69.67
CA ARG A 9 21.52 -20.06 68.33
C ARG A 9 22.83 -20.50 67.69
N ARG A 10 23.94 -20.38 68.43
CA ARG A 10 25.26 -20.77 67.95
C ARG A 10 25.35 -22.26 67.64
N ALA A 11 24.77 -23.12 68.50
CA ALA A 11 24.73 -24.56 68.29
C ALA A 11 23.90 -24.95 67.05
N LEU A 12 22.71 -24.36 66.88
CA LEU A 12 21.88 -24.61 65.70
C LEU A 12 22.54 -24.09 64.41
N ALA A 13 23.16 -22.91 64.45
CA ALA A 13 23.91 -22.40 63.29
C ALA A 13 25.07 -23.32 62.91
N ALA A 14 25.80 -23.84 63.90
CA ALA A 14 26.85 -24.83 63.68
C ALA A 14 26.29 -26.09 63.01
N ASP A 15 25.29 -26.74 63.62
CA ASP A 15 24.65 -27.97 63.11
C ASP A 15 24.13 -27.82 61.68
N TYR A 16 23.60 -26.64 61.34
CA TYR A 16 23.17 -26.33 59.98
C TYR A 16 24.35 -26.21 59.02
N ALA A 17 25.40 -25.46 59.39
CA ALA A 17 26.57 -25.22 58.55
C ALA A 17 27.32 -26.50 58.18
N ILE A 18 27.48 -27.43 59.14
CA ILE A 18 28.12 -28.73 58.90
C ILE A 18 27.15 -29.79 58.34
N GLY A 19 25.86 -29.47 58.20
CA GLY A 19 24.86 -30.35 57.59
C GLY A 19 24.37 -31.50 58.47
N LEU A 20 24.49 -31.41 59.80
CA LEU A 20 24.00 -32.43 60.74
C LEU A 20 22.49 -32.38 61.00
N MET A 21 21.80 -31.34 60.53
CA MET A 21 20.36 -31.20 60.74
C MET A 21 19.52 -32.20 59.90
N PRO A 22 18.55 -32.90 60.52
CA PRO A 22 17.54 -33.67 59.78
C PRO A 22 16.72 -32.78 58.83
N ALA A 23 16.20 -33.35 57.74
CA ALA A 23 15.50 -32.61 56.69
C ALA A 23 14.30 -31.77 57.18
N SER A 24 13.63 -32.17 58.26
CA SER A 24 12.55 -31.40 58.88
C SER A 24 13.06 -30.21 59.69
N ALA A 25 14.14 -30.40 60.45
CA ALA A 25 14.80 -29.33 61.21
C ALA A 25 15.43 -28.29 60.28
N ARG A 26 16.08 -28.75 59.19
CA ARG A 26 16.68 -27.88 58.18
C ARG A 26 15.66 -26.94 57.53
N ARG A 27 14.52 -27.47 57.08
CA ARG A 27 13.43 -26.66 56.50
C ARG A 27 12.90 -25.60 57.46
N ARG A 28 12.79 -25.94 58.75
CA ARG A 28 12.38 -24.97 59.78
C ARG A 28 13.45 -23.92 60.02
N PHE A 29 14.72 -24.31 60.00
CA PHE A 29 15.84 -23.38 60.12
C PHE A 29 15.91 -22.42 58.92
N ASP A 30 15.67 -22.91 57.70
CA ASP A 30 15.58 -22.08 56.49
C ASP A 30 14.52 -20.99 56.62
N GLN A 31 13.35 -21.32 57.19
CA GLN A 31 12.30 -20.33 57.47
C GLN A 31 12.75 -19.30 58.52
N LEU A 32 13.42 -19.73 59.59
CA LEU A 32 13.90 -18.83 60.64
C LEU A 32 14.97 -17.84 60.13
N LEU A 33 15.79 -18.26 59.16
CA LEU A 33 16.78 -17.37 58.53
C LEU A 33 16.16 -16.17 57.81
N LEU A 34 14.91 -16.28 57.34
CA LEU A 34 14.20 -15.18 56.69
C LEU A 34 13.87 -14.04 57.67
N GLU A 35 13.67 -14.37 58.95
CA GLU A 35 13.13 -13.45 59.96
C GLU A 35 14.16 -13.01 61.01
N ASP A 36 15.18 -13.84 61.32
CA ASP A 36 16.20 -13.53 62.34
C ASP A 36 17.55 -13.14 61.71
N ALA A 37 17.88 -11.84 61.77
CA ALA A 37 19.15 -11.31 61.28
C ALA A 37 20.36 -11.76 62.11
N ALA A 38 20.20 -11.95 63.43
CA ALA A 38 21.27 -12.40 64.29
C ALA A 38 21.59 -13.89 64.06
N LEU A 39 20.58 -14.70 63.73
CA LEU A 39 20.77 -16.08 63.31
C LEU A 39 21.55 -16.18 61.99
N ARG A 40 21.26 -15.30 61.02
CA ARG A 40 22.03 -15.21 59.77
C ARG A 40 23.48 -14.83 60.00
N ALA A 41 23.75 -13.89 60.91
CA ALA A 41 25.11 -13.48 61.26
C ALA A 41 25.93 -14.63 61.89
N GLU A 42 25.33 -15.39 62.81
CA GLU A 42 25.97 -16.58 63.40
C GLU A 42 26.23 -17.67 62.37
N LEU A 43 25.29 -17.91 61.44
CA LEU A 43 25.48 -18.85 60.35
C LEU A 43 26.65 -18.43 59.43
N ALA A 44 26.69 -17.16 59.03
CA ALA A 44 27.77 -16.63 58.19
C ALA A 44 29.14 -16.78 58.88
N HIS A 45 29.23 -16.46 60.18
CA HIS A 45 30.46 -16.65 60.95
C HIS A 45 30.97 -18.10 60.94
N TRP A 46 30.06 -19.07 61.09
CA TRP A 46 30.41 -20.49 60.98
C TRP A 46 30.83 -20.89 59.56
N GLN A 47 30.14 -20.40 58.53
CA GLN A 47 30.49 -20.67 57.14
C GLN A 47 31.88 -20.11 56.80
N ASP A 48 32.19 -18.88 57.17
CA ASP A 48 33.51 -18.27 56.96
C ASP A 48 34.61 -19.05 57.68
N SER A 49 34.35 -19.45 58.94
CA SER A 49 35.27 -20.27 59.72
C SER A 49 35.55 -21.62 59.04
N LEU A 50 34.53 -22.26 58.45
CA LEU A 50 34.67 -23.53 57.74
C LEU A 50 35.38 -23.37 56.38
N VAL A 51 35.09 -22.29 55.64
CA VAL A 51 35.77 -21.98 54.39
C VAL A 51 37.26 -21.78 54.60
N SER A 52 37.67 -21.11 55.69
CA SER A 52 39.11 -20.92 55.98
C SER A 52 39.87 -22.24 56.17
N LEU A 53 39.22 -23.30 56.66
CA LEU A 53 39.82 -24.64 56.76
C LEU A 53 40.07 -25.28 55.39
N THR A 54 39.37 -24.84 54.35
CA THR A 54 39.49 -25.37 52.98
C THR A 54 40.55 -24.67 52.14
N GLU A 55 41.07 -23.51 52.57
CA GLU A 55 42.06 -22.73 51.81
C GLU A 55 43.38 -23.48 51.58
N ALA A 56 43.75 -24.36 52.51
CA ALA A 56 44.97 -25.16 52.41
C ALA A 56 44.82 -26.41 51.50
N LEU A 57 43.62 -26.69 50.99
CA LEU A 57 43.39 -27.84 50.12
C LEU A 57 43.89 -27.57 48.70
N PRO A 58 44.62 -28.51 48.08
CA PRO A 58 45.03 -28.36 46.68
C PRO A 58 43.81 -28.41 45.76
N GLU A 59 43.84 -27.59 44.70
CA GLU A 59 42.81 -27.62 43.65
C GLU A 59 42.81 -28.98 42.94
N GLN A 60 41.62 -29.59 42.83
CA GLN A 60 41.41 -30.82 42.08
C GLN A 60 40.66 -30.51 40.79
N PRO A 61 41.22 -30.81 39.60
CA PRO A 61 40.56 -30.51 38.33
C PRO A 61 39.28 -31.34 38.19
N VAL A 62 38.19 -30.67 37.85
CA VAL A 62 36.88 -31.29 37.56
C VAL A 62 36.75 -31.50 36.05
N PRO A 63 36.17 -32.62 35.57
CA PRO A 63 35.93 -32.81 34.15
C PRO A 63 35.03 -31.74 33.53
N GLU A 64 35.39 -31.24 32.34
CA GLU A 64 34.67 -30.16 31.63
C GLU A 64 33.16 -30.42 31.48
N ARG A 65 32.79 -31.68 31.23
CA ARG A 65 31.37 -32.12 31.13
C ARG A 65 30.50 -31.73 32.32
N VAL A 66 31.08 -31.59 33.52
CA VAL A 66 30.34 -31.23 34.73
C VAL A 66 29.95 -29.75 34.65
N TRP A 67 30.86 -28.91 34.18
CA TRP A 67 30.60 -27.49 33.99
C TRP A 67 29.57 -27.26 32.88
N GLU A 68 29.72 -27.93 31.74
CA GLU A 68 28.73 -27.88 30.64
C GLU A 68 27.34 -28.32 31.09
N ALA A 69 27.25 -29.40 31.87
CA ALA A 69 25.98 -29.90 32.40
C ALA A 69 25.31 -28.93 33.38
N ILE A 70 26.09 -28.22 34.20
CA ILE A 70 25.58 -27.18 35.10
C ILE A 70 25.05 -26.01 34.27
N THR A 71 25.84 -25.50 33.32
CA THR A 71 25.47 -24.38 32.44
C THR A 71 24.18 -24.68 31.68
N ALA A 72 24.08 -25.86 31.06
CA ALA A 72 22.88 -26.28 30.33
C ALA A 72 21.62 -26.38 31.22
N ARG A 73 21.77 -26.61 32.54
CA ARG A 73 20.65 -26.73 33.48
C ARG A 73 20.22 -25.40 34.10
N ILE A 74 21.13 -24.44 34.23
CA ILE A 74 20.84 -23.12 34.80
C ILE A 74 20.49 -22.07 33.75
N GLU A 75 21.01 -22.20 32.53
CA GLU A 75 20.65 -21.29 31.44
C GLU A 75 19.19 -21.50 31.04
N PRO A 76 18.45 -20.41 30.72
CA PRO A 76 17.14 -20.54 30.14
C PRO A 76 17.27 -21.43 28.92
N GLN A 77 16.49 -22.52 28.87
CA GLN A 77 16.38 -23.36 27.69
C GLN A 77 15.79 -22.47 26.59
N HIS A 78 16.65 -21.80 25.82
CA HIS A 78 16.27 -21.10 24.62
C HIS A 78 15.83 -22.18 23.65
N LEU A 79 14.53 -22.50 23.68
CA LEU A 79 13.90 -23.28 22.64
C LEU A 79 14.22 -22.58 21.33
N HIS A 80 15.18 -23.13 20.59
CA HIS A 80 15.34 -22.85 19.19
C HIS A 80 14.11 -23.42 18.51
N VAL A 81 12.99 -22.70 18.62
CA VAL A 81 11.86 -22.87 17.73
C VAL A 81 12.43 -22.45 16.38
N PRO A 82 12.61 -23.37 15.42
CA PRO A 82 13.04 -22.97 14.09
C PRO A 82 12.04 -21.92 13.62
N GLU A 83 12.53 -20.72 13.35
CA GLU A 83 11.72 -19.65 12.80
C GLU A 83 11.09 -20.23 11.53
N LYS A 84 9.79 -20.53 11.59
CA LYS A 84 9.09 -21.20 10.50
C LYS A 84 9.02 -20.17 9.38
N ARG A 85 10.10 -20.04 8.60
CA ARG A 85 10.18 -19.19 7.42
C ARG A 85 9.04 -19.63 6.53
N SER A 86 7.97 -18.86 6.59
CA SER A 86 6.74 -19.10 5.84
C SER A 86 7.10 -18.86 4.38
N PHE A 87 7.65 -19.90 3.77
CA PHE A 87 7.87 -20.02 2.33
C PHE A 87 6.59 -19.66 1.55
N TRP A 88 5.43 -19.79 2.19
CA TRP A 88 4.15 -19.42 1.63
C TRP A 88 3.82 -17.92 1.71
N ASN A 89 4.39 -17.16 2.64
CA ASN A 89 4.19 -15.71 2.71
C ASN A 89 4.79 -15.00 1.49
N TRP A 90 5.99 -15.40 1.03
CA TRP A 90 6.58 -14.78 -0.16
C TRP A 90 5.74 -15.08 -1.42
N LYS A 91 5.29 -16.32 -1.59
CA LYS A 91 4.40 -16.69 -2.72
C LYS A 91 3.07 -15.92 -2.72
N ARG A 92 2.52 -15.62 -1.55
CA ARG A 92 1.30 -14.80 -1.42
C ARG A 92 1.55 -13.34 -1.82
N VAL A 93 2.69 -12.78 -1.42
CA VAL A 93 3.08 -11.40 -1.80
C VAL A 93 3.35 -11.30 -3.30
N THR A 94 4.08 -12.24 -3.90
CA THR A 94 4.34 -12.22 -5.35
C THR A 94 3.08 -12.45 -6.17
N ALA A 95 2.18 -13.34 -5.74
CA ALA A 95 0.90 -13.55 -6.41
C ALA A 95 0.03 -12.28 -6.43
N ALA A 96 -0.04 -11.55 -5.31
CA ALA A 96 -0.80 -10.29 -5.22
C ALA A 96 -0.23 -9.20 -6.16
N VAL A 97 1.10 -9.05 -6.20
CA VAL A 97 1.77 -8.10 -7.10
C VAL A 97 1.53 -8.48 -8.56
N CYS A 98 1.68 -9.75 -8.93
CA CYS A 98 1.41 -10.22 -10.29
C CYS A 98 -0.05 -9.98 -10.70
N SER A 99 -1.04 -10.23 -9.82
CA SER A 99 -2.44 -9.94 -10.15
C SER A 99 -2.70 -8.46 -10.39
N LEU A 100 -2.06 -7.56 -9.63
CA LEU A 100 -2.22 -6.13 -9.82
C LEU A 100 -1.62 -5.68 -11.14
N VAL A 101 -0.43 -6.17 -11.49
CA VAL A 101 0.20 -5.90 -12.80
C VAL A 101 -0.66 -6.41 -13.95
N VAL A 102 -1.23 -7.61 -13.84
CA VAL A 102 -2.13 -8.17 -14.86
C VAL A 102 -3.38 -7.33 -15.02
N VAL A 103 -4.01 -6.87 -13.93
CA VAL A 103 -5.19 -6.00 -13.99
C VAL A 103 -4.87 -4.64 -14.62
N VAL A 104 -3.73 -4.02 -14.25
CA VAL A 104 -3.29 -2.76 -14.87
C VAL A 104 -2.99 -2.95 -16.35
N PHE A 105 -2.32 -4.03 -16.72
CA PHE A 105 -1.99 -4.35 -18.11
C PHE A 105 -3.24 -4.63 -18.94
N LEU A 106 -4.18 -5.43 -18.42
CA LEU A 106 -5.47 -5.66 -19.06
C LEU A 106 -6.27 -4.37 -19.19
N SER A 107 -6.31 -3.53 -18.16
CA SER A 107 -6.97 -2.22 -18.22
C SER A 107 -6.38 -1.34 -19.32
N MET A 108 -5.04 -1.32 -19.46
CA MET A 108 -4.35 -0.58 -20.51
C MET A 108 -4.61 -1.14 -21.92
N LEU A 109 -4.80 -2.47 -22.05
CA LEU A 109 -5.16 -3.10 -23.31
C LEU A 109 -6.62 -2.88 -23.72
N TYR A 110 -7.54 -2.83 -22.75
CA TYR A 110 -8.98 -2.64 -23.01
C TYR A 110 -9.37 -1.16 -23.16
N ASN A 111 -8.67 -0.23 -22.51
CA ASN A 111 -8.84 1.22 -22.73
C ASN A 111 -8.12 1.72 -23.99
N ARG A 112 -8.25 0.99 -25.12
CA ARG A 112 -7.84 1.54 -26.41
C ARG A 112 -8.92 2.47 -26.91
N ASP A 113 -8.57 3.75 -26.89
CA ASP A 113 -9.40 4.84 -27.39
C ASP A 113 -9.26 4.92 -28.92
N ASP A 114 -9.85 3.94 -29.61
CA ASP A 114 -9.78 3.83 -31.07
C ASP A 114 -10.88 4.68 -31.73
N ALA A 115 -10.48 5.53 -32.68
CA ALA A 115 -11.43 6.27 -33.51
C ALA A 115 -12.22 5.29 -34.39
N ARG A 116 -13.55 5.38 -34.37
CA ARG A 116 -14.44 4.51 -35.15
C ARG A 116 -14.90 5.15 -36.46
N TYR A 117 -14.89 6.48 -36.51
CA TYR A 117 -15.32 7.24 -37.67
C TYR A 117 -14.39 8.43 -37.90
N SER A 118 -14.29 8.89 -39.14
CA SER A 118 -13.58 10.12 -39.49
C SER A 118 -14.37 10.93 -40.51
N ALA A 119 -14.22 12.26 -40.43
CA ALA A 119 -14.72 13.19 -41.43
C ALA A 119 -13.61 14.18 -41.77
N THR A 120 -13.43 14.45 -43.05
CA THR A 120 -12.65 15.62 -43.50
C THR A 120 -13.64 16.69 -43.92
N LEU A 121 -13.65 17.82 -43.22
CA LEU A 121 -14.52 18.94 -43.50
C LEU A 121 -13.84 19.87 -44.51
N LEU A 122 -14.56 20.15 -45.60
CA LEU A 122 -14.10 20.97 -46.70
C LEU A 122 -14.68 22.38 -46.60
N SER A 123 -13.91 23.38 -47.04
CA SER A 123 -14.42 24.74 -47.26
C SER A 123 -15.30 24.83 -48.50
N ALA A 124 -15.93 25.99 -48.71
CA ALA A 124 -16.68 26.28 -49.94
C ALA A 124 -15.86 26.11 -51.23
N ASP A 125 -14.53 26.30 -51.16
CA ASP A 125 -13.59 26.11 -52.28
C ASP A 125 -13.09 24.65 -52.41
N ALA A 126 -13.74 23.70 -51.73
CA ALA A 126 -13.39 22.28 -51.68
C ALA A 126 -11.98 21.97 -51.13
N GLN A 127 -11.41 22.87 -50.31
CA GLN A 127 -10.13 22.65 -49.64
C GLN A 127 -10.32 22.02 -48.25
N PRO A 128 -9.49 21.06 -47.84
CA PRO A 128 -9.60 20.42 -46.53
C PRO A 128 -9.21 21.39 -45.41
N ALA A 129 -10.12 21.62 -44.48
CA ALA A 129 -9.96 22.62 -43.42
C ALA A 129 -9.83 21.99 -42.02
N LEU A 130 -10.61 20.95 -41.74
CA LEU A 130 -10.62 20.25 -40.45
C LEU A 130 -10.71 18.74 -40.67
N LYS A 131 -10.01 17.98 -39.85
CA LYS A 131 -10.20 16.55 -39.69
C LYS A 131 -10.91 16.30 -38.36
N VAL A 132 -11.97 15.51 -38.37
CA VAL A 132 -12.69 15.10 -37.17
C VAL A 132 -12.60 13.58 -37.06
N GLU A 133 -12.19 13.08 -35.90
CA GLU A 133 -12.18 11.65 -35.57
C GLU A 133 -13.15 11.42 -34.41
N ALA A 134 -14.09 10.49 -34.60
CA ALA A 134 -15.09 10.17 -33.60
C ALA A 134 -14.65 8.98 -32.76
N HIS A 135 -14.51 9.22 -31.46
CA HIS A 135 -14.28 8.22 -30.44
C HIS A 135 -15.62 7.85 -29.77
N GLU A 136 -15.58 7.02 -28.73
CA GLU A 136 -16.80 6.56 -28.07
C GLU A 136 -17.60 7.69 -27.40
N ASN A 137 -16.91 8.60 -26.72
CA ASN A 137 -17.52 9.65 -25.91
C ASN A 137 -17.11 11.08 -26.30
N TYR A 138 -16.22 11.26 -27.29
CA TYR A 138 -15.80 12.57 -27.75
C TYR A 138 -15.44 12.60 -29.24
N LEU A 139 -15.36 13.79 -29.80
CA LEU A 139 -14.81 14.06 -31.13
C LEU A 139 -13.46 14.74 -31.00
N ASN A 140 -12.44 14.18 -31.63
CA ASN A 140 -11.14 14.83 -31.76
C ASN A 140 -11.13 15.67 -33.02
N VAL A 141 -10.92 16.98 -32.88
CA VAL A 141 -10.84 17.91 -34.01
C VAL A 141 -9.39 18.32 -34.22
N GLU A 142 -8.90 18.16 -35.44
CA GLU A 142 -7.57 18.60 -35.87
C GLU A 142 -7.67 19.61 -37.02
N PRO A 143 -7.01 20.77 -36.89
CA PRO A 143 -7.05 21.78 -37.93
C PRO A 143 -6.01 21.51 -39.01
N LEU A 144 -6.44 21.60 -40.27
CA LEU A 144 -5.58 21.57 -41.44
C LEU A 144 -5.38 22.99 -41.97
N THR A 145 -6.46 23.72 -42.19
CA THR A 145 -6.46 25.10 -42.67
C THR A 145 -7.71 25.82 -42.15
N LEU A 146 -7.56 26.55 -41.04
CA LEU A 146 -8.64 27.29 -40.41
C LEU A 146 -8.77 28.71 -40.95
N ALA A 147 -10.01 29.19 -41.05
CA ALA A 147 -10.32 30.59 -41.24
C ALA A 147 -9.93 31.39 -39.98
N ALA A 148 -9.60 32.67 -40.17
CA ALA A 148 -9.33 33.57 -39.05
C ALA A 148 -10.61 33.80 -38.22
N VAL A 149 -10.59 33.41 -36.95
CA VAL A 149 -11.69 33.61 -36.01
C VAL A 149 -11.33 34.74 -35.06
N THR A 150 -12.20 35.75 -34.95
CA THR A 150 -11.98 36.87 -34.04
C THR A 150 -12.24 36.49 -32.57
N PRO A 151 -11.73 37.24 -31.58
CA PRO A 151 -11.98 36.95 -30.16
C PRO A 151 -13.46 36.97 -29.74
N GLU A 152 -14.34 37.56 -30.55
CA GLU A 152 -15.79 37.64 -30.31
C GLU A 152 -16.60 36.59 -31.07
N GLN A 153 -15.91 35.65 -31.73
CA GLN A 153 -16.52 34.57 -32.48
C GLN A 153 -16.03 33.21 -31.97
N SER A 154 -16.78 32.17 -32.28
CA SER A 154 -16.46 30.80 -31.92
C SER A 154 -16.90 29.86 -33.04
N LEU A 155 -16.15 28.79 -33.26
CA LEU A 155 -16.55 27.76 -34.21
C LEU A 155 -17.39 26.73 -33.48
N GLU A 156 -18.56 26.41 -34.00
CA GLU A 156 -19.43 25.38 -33.43
C GLU A 156 -19.59 24.23 -34.40
N LEU A 157 -19.47 23.01 -33.88
CA LEU A 157 -19.62 21.77 -34.63
C LEU A 157 -21.05 21.27 -34.51
N TRP A 158 -21.61 20.85 -35.64
CA TRP A 158 -22.98 20.38 -35.76
C TRP A 158 -23.02 19.02 -36.44
N ALA A 159 -23.90 18.15 -35.96
CA ALA A 159 -24.33 16.96 -36.67
C ALA A 159 -25.59 17.29 -37.48
N ILE A 160 -25.63 16.90 -38.74
CA ILE A 160 -26.76 17.04 -39.65
C ILE A 160 -27.21 15.63 -40.03
N PRO A 161 -28.25 15.09 -39.37
CA PRO A 161 -28.85 13.81 -39.73
C PRO A 161 -29.63 13.90 -41.04
N ALA A 162 -30.14 12.76 -41.51
CA ALA A 162 -30.89 12.67 -42.76
C ALA A 162 -32.21 13.50 -42.79
N ASP A 163 -32.74 13.87 -41.62
CA ASP A 163 -33.89 14.77 -41.50
C ASP A 163 -33.52 16.25 -41.69
N GLY A 164 -32.23 16.55 -41.83
CA GLY A 164 -31.68 17.87 -42.13
C GLY A 164 -31.67 18.84 -40.95
N LYS A 165 -32.09 18.42 -39.75
CA LYS A 165 -32.13 19.30 -38.57
C LYS A 165 -30.77 19.31 -37.88
N PRO A 166 -30.06 20.46 -37.83
CA PRO A 166 -28.77 20.54 -37.16
C PRO A 166 -28.91 20.28 -35.66
N ILE A 167 -27.99 19.48 -35.12
CA ILE A 167 -27.85 19.22 -33.69
C ILE A 167 -26.46 19.67 -33.28
N SER A 168 -26.37 20.60 -32.33
CA SER A 168 -25.08 21.06 -31.81
C SER A 168 -24.33 19.90 -31.17
N LEU A 169 -23.06 19.74 -31.52
CA LEU A 169 -22.12 18.84 -30.88
C LEU A 169 -21.22 19.59 -29.90
N GLY A 170 -21.06 20.90 -30.07
CA GLY A 170 -20.35 21.77 -29.15
C GLY A 170 -19.37 22.73 -29.84
N VAL A 171 -18.83 23.64 -29.04
CA VAL A 171 -17.91 24.67 -29.50
C VAL A 171 -16.48 24.11 -29.60
N ILE A 172 -15.83 24.32 -30.74
CA ILE A 172 -14.46 23.91 -31.00
C ILE A 172 -13.51 24.89 -30.29
N PRO A 173 -12.45 24.40 -29.61
CA PRO A 173 -11.46 25.24 -28.95
C PRO A 173 -10.80 26.27 -29.90
N ARG A 174 -10.41 27.41 -29.33
CA ARG A 174 -9.72 28.48 -30.06
C ARG A 174 -8.40 27.96 -30.63
N GLY A 175 -8.32 27.86 -31.95
CA GLY A 175 -7.21 27.21 -32.67
C GLY A 175 -7.58 25.92 -33.38
N GLY A 176 -8.84 25.46 -33.27
CA GLY A 176 -9.42 24.33 -34.00
C GLY A 176 -8.85 22.96 -33.68
N LYS A 177 -7.94 22.86 -32.71
CA LYS A 177 -7.44 21.60 -32.15
C LYS A 177 -8.05 21.35 -30.79
N GLY A 178 -8.67 20.19 -30.61
CA GLY A 178 -9.08 19.72 -29.28
C GLY A 178 -10.23 18.72 -29.29
N LYS A 179 -10.66 18.35 -28.08
CA LYS A 179 -11.74 17.38 -27.86
C LYS A 179 -13.07 18.11 -27.63
N VAL A 180 -14.11 17.60 -28.28
CA VAL A 180 -15.52 17.99 -28.03
C VAL A 180 -16.21 16.79 -27.39
N GLU A 181 -16.51 16.91 -26.10
CA GLU A 181 -17.19 15.85 -25.32
C GLU A 181 -18.65 15.69 -25.78
N LEU A 182 -19.10 14.45 -25.93
CA LEU A 182 -20.44 14.11 -26.39
C LEU A 182 -21.31 13.60 -25.23
N SER A 183 -22.50 14.15 -25.09
CA SER A 183 -23.58 13.58 -24.28
C SER A 183 -24.08 12.25 -24.86
N GLU A 184 -24.72 11.41 -24.03
CA GLU A 184 -25.29 10.12 -24.46
C GLU A 184 -26.23 10.26 -25.68
N ALA A 185 -27.01 11.34 -25.74
CA ALA A 185 -27.90 11.61 -26.86
C ALA A 185 -27.13 11.92 -28.16
N GLN A 186 -26.02 12.64 -28.08
CA GLN A 186 -25.17 12.95 -29.23
C GLN A 186 -24.38 11.72 -29.69
N GLN A 187 -23.94 10.87 -28.76
CA GLN A 187 -23.26 9.60 -29.08
C GLN A 187 -24.15 8.70 -29.96
N ALA A 188 -25.47 8.68 -29.73
CA ALA A 188 -26.41 7.90 -30.54
C ALA A 188 -26.60 8.42 -32.00
N LEU A 189 -26.11 9.63 -32.29
CA LEU A 189 -26.04 10.18 -33.65
C LEU A 189 -24.78 9.67 -34.37
N ILE A 190 -23.69 9.48 -33.64
CA ILE A 190 -22.44 8.93 -34.14
C ILE A 190 -22.66 7.44 -34.42
N GLY A 191 -22.39 7.01 -35.65
CA GLY A 191 -22.64 5.64 -36.13
C GLY A 191 -23.85 5.49 -37.06
N LYS A 192 -24.60 6.56 -37.27
CA LYS A 192 -25.52 6.69 -38.42
C LYS A 192 -24.84 7.49 -39.53
N PRO A 193 -25.28 7.35 -40.79
CA PRO A 193 -24.83 8.23 -41.86
C PRO A 193 -25.33 9.66 -41.58
N ILE A 194 -24.41 10.51 -41.13
CA ILE A 194 -24.65 11.93 -40.83
C ILE A 194 -23.59 12.79 -41.53
N ALA A 195 -23.93 14.03 -41.82
CA ALA A 195 -22.95 15.04 -42.20
C ALA A 195 -22.54 15.85 -40.97
N LEU A 196 -21.30 16.30 -40.93
CA LEU A 196 -20.80 17.27 -39.98
C LEU A 196 -20.68 18.63 -40.65
N ALA A 197 -21.01 19.69 -39.92
CA ALA A 197 -20.85 21.06 -40.36
C ALA A 197 -20.25 21.92 -39.25
N VAL A 198 -19.49 22.96 -39.64
CA VAL A 198 -18.94 23.94 -38.71
C VAL A 198 -19.40 25.32 -39.11
N SER A 199 -20.04 26.04 -38.19
CA SER A 199 -20.48 27.43 -38.40
C SER A 199 -19.67 28.41 -37.56
N LEU A 200 -19.67 29.67 -38.00
CA LEU A 200 -19.06 30.78 -37.28
C LEU A 200 -20.09 31.48 -36.40
N GLU A 201 -20.10 31.17 -35.12
CA GLU A 201 -21.08 31.64 -34.16
C GLU A 201 -20.54 32.82 -33.31
N PRO A 202 -21.42 33.55 -32.59
CA PRO A 202 -21.00 34.46 -31.54
C PRO A 202 -20.13 33.76 -30.48
N LYS A 203 -19.42 34.56 -29.69
CA LYS A 203 -18.60 34.05 -28.59
C LYS A 203 -19.41 33.11 -27.68
N GLY A 204 -18.97 31.86 -27.58
CA GLY A 204 -19.62 30.84 -26.77
C GLY A 204 -20.60 29.93 -27.52
N GLY A 205 -20.79 30.12 -28.83
CA GLY A 205 -21.66 29.30 -29.68
C GLY A 205 -23.01 29.96 -29.99
N SER A 206 -23.90 29.18 -30.59
CA SER A 206 -25.23 29.58 -31.00
C SER A 206 -26.15 29.82 -29.79
N PRO A 207 -26.80 31.00 -29.69
CA PRO A 207 -27.77 31.28 -28.65
C PRO A 207 -29.14 30.62 -28.89
N THR A 208 -29.41 30.12 -30.10
CA THR A 208 -30.75 29.63 -30.51
C THR A 208 -30.84 28.11 -30.56
N GLY A 209 -29.72 27.40 -30.43
CA GLY A 209 -29.64 25.95 -30.67
C GLY A 209 -29.72 25.56 -32.15
N GLN A 210 -29.58 26.55 -33.05
CA GLN A 210 -29.45 26.37 -34.50
C GLN A 210 -28.28 27.21 -35.02
N PRO A 211 -27.62 26.85 -36.13
CA PRO A 211 -26.56 27.68 -36.69
C PRO A 211 -27.06 29.12 -36.94
N THR A 212 -26.45 30.12 -36.29
CA THR A 212 -26.83 31.54 -36.48
C THR A 212 -25.91 32.26 -37.46
N GLY A 213 -24.70 31.75 -37.65
CA GLY A 213 -23.74 32.29 -38.59
C GLY A 213 -23.56 31.45 -39.85
N PRO A 214 -22.64 31.89 -40.75
CA PRO A 214 -22.34 31.15 -41.97
C PRO A 214 -21.68 29.80 -41.65
N VAL A 215 -22.09 28.76 -42.38
CA VAL A 215 -21.42 27.46 -42.37
C VAL A 215 -20.13 27.59 -43.18
N LEU A 216 -19.00 27.35 -42.52
CA LEU A 216 -17.67 27.47 -43.12
C LEU A 216 -17.18 26.15 -43.71
N TYR A 217 -17.48 25.05 -43.02
CA TYR A 217 -16.97 23.72 -43.37
C TYR A 217 -18.06 22.66 -43.29
N GLN A 218 -17.99 21.68 -44.20
CA GLN A 218 -18.91 20.55 -44.18
C GLN A 218 -18.21 19.27 -44.69
N GLY A 219 -18.64 18.11 -44.19
CA GLY A 219 -18.15 16.80 -44.66
C GLY A 219 -19.02 15.66 -44.16
N ALA A 220 -18.95 14.51 -44.83
CA ALA A 220 -19.65 13.31 -44.37
C ALA A 220 -18.82 12.59 -43.30
N LEU A 221 -19.49 12.07 -42.26
CA LEU A 221 -18.86 11.20 -41.29
C LEU A 221 -18.86 9.76 -41.83
N VAL A 222 -17.68 9.17 -41.99
CA VAL A 222 -17.49 7.83 -42.56
C VAL A 222 -16.82 6.90 -41.55
N ALA A 223 -17.16 5.62 -41.59
CA ALA A 223 -16.49 4.62 -40.76
C ALA A 223 -15.02 4.44 -41.19
N LEU A 224 -14.13 4.24 -40.22
CA LEU A 224 -12.72 3.93 -40.44
C LEU A 224 -12.49 2.44 -40.74
#